data_AF-A0A9P5X6E1-F1
#
_entry.id   AF-A0A9P5X6E1-F1
#
_cell.length_a   1.000
_cell.length_b   1.000
_cell.length_c   1.000
_cell.angle_alpha   90.00
_cell.angle_beta   90.00
_cell.angle_gamma   90.00
#
_symmetry.space_group_name_H-M   'P 1'
#
loop_
_entity.id
_entity.type
_entity.pdbx_description
1 polymer ?
#
loop_
_entity_poly.entity_id
_entity_poly.type
_entity_poly.pdbx_seq_one_letter_code
_entity_poly.pdbx_strand_id
1 'polypeptide(L)'
;MAAPEKEIEDEVPEGAEDEAVENSANGYENHFGNTPGVLTESARNSADARSWIITNEKLGSLGSATISIPEPSEASTSSLPSPDILERLTTPLKDRQAKSSPKTVQLQNDLLSVLSTRRDLYLTHTPLETRKSTREAIVLHALNHITKKRRRVLKNNDRLAHASKSTPNDLPEDVQDQGFTRPSILILLPFRSSAQNWFQALTSHTPSPTYQIENQSRFLSEYGLPSGAVDKLTSAEPGTYPADHVDTFKGNVDDNFRIGVKMTRKSVRMFTEFYGCDIVLASPLGLRRSIEKEKHADYLTSIEVLIIDQMDALTMQNWDHVKFVLSHINKLPKESHDTDFSRIKSWYLDGHAPYLRQSILLTAYETPETRALYNTFTNVSGKIRTEKIYAPIPVPEGINQSLIHFDCTSPQDDPDKRFHHFTTQLLPSLLKSAVQSTNTVIFVPSSFDFIRVYNYFRKHAGVSFTILSEYSTNQDISRARQAFFKGTSSFLLVSERFHFYKRYKIRGIRNLVFYAPPDHPQFFTEYLSYPFLDDGVEASDVTCKVLCSKFDWLRLERIVGTEAGLELVKGA
;
A
#
# COMPACT_ATOMS: atom_id res chain seq x y z
N MET A 1 -1.52 18.38 43.29
CA MET A 1 -2.81 18.52 42.59
C MET A 1 -2.77 19.85 41.86
N ALA A 2 -2.43 19.83 40.58
CA ALA A 2 -2.52 20.99 39.70
C ALA A 2 -3.64 20.67 38.70
N ALA A 3 -4.60 21.58 38.58
CA ALA A 3 -5.71 21.48 37.64
C ALA A 3 -5.19 21.57 36.19
N PRO A 4 -5.87 20.95 35.20
CA PRO A 4 -5.48 21.08 33.82
C PRO A 4 -5.85 22.49 33.32
N GLU A 5 -4.88 23.19 32.75
CA GLU A 5 -5.10 24.42 32.00
C GLU A 5 -5.95 24.12 30.77
N LYS A 6 -7.10 24.78 30.66
CA LYS A 6 -7.88 24.84 29.41
C LYS A 6 -7.07 25.64 28.39
N GLU A 7 -6.55 24.97 27.36
CA GLU A 7 -6.09 25.65 26.15
C GLU A 7 -7.31 26.36 25.52
N ILE A 8 -7.28 27.69 25.50
CA ILE A 8 -8.27 28.52 24.82
C ILE A 8 -7.86 28.53 23.34
N GLU A 9 -8.64 27.83 22.50
CA GLU A 9 -8.52 27.94 21.04
C GLU A 9 -9.00 29.34 20.62
N ASP A 10 -8.08 30.21 20.18
CA ASP A 10 -8.42 31.47 19.50
C ASP A 10 -9.00 31.15 18.11
N GLU A 11 -10.31 30.92 18.04
CA GLU A 11 -11.08 30.92 16.80
C GLU A 11 -11.37 32.38 16.40
N VAL A 12 -10.66 32.87 15.38
CA VAL A 12 -10.96 34.17 14.74
C VAL A 12 -12.17 33.99 13.81
N PRO A 13 -13.22 34.83 13.91
CA PRO A 13 -14.43 34.67 13.09
C PRO A 13 -14.18 35.05 11.62
N GLU A 14 -14.63 34.18 10.70
CA GLU A 14 -14.50 34.34 9.26
C GLU A 14 -15.73 35.06 8.68
N GLY A 15 -15.59 36.34 8.33
CA GLY A 15 -16.60 37.09 7.59
C GLY A 15 -16.07 37.59 6.25
N ALA A 16 -16.81 37.27 5.18
CA ALA A 16 -16.98 38.07 3.95
C ALA A 16 -16.17 37.79 2.65
N GLU A 17 -15.53 36.62 2.44
CA GLU A 17 -14.91 36.32 1.11
C GLU A 17 -15.49 35.10 0.36
N ASP A 18 -16.52 34.44 0.88
CA ASP A 18 -16.75 33.02 0.60
C ASP A 18 -18.04 32.66 -0.19
N GLU A 19 -18.67 33.63 -0.86
CA GLU A 19 -19.93 33.40 -1.61
C GLU A 19 -19.73 32.86 -3.05
N ALA A 20 -18.52 32.86 -3.61
CA ALA A 20 -18.31 32.55 -5.03
C ALA A 20 -18.03 31.06 -5.38
N VAL A 21 -18.03 30.13 -4.41
CA VAL A 21 -17.47 28.75 -4.60
C VAL A 21 -18.49 27.61 -4.52
N GLU A 22 -19.81 27.90 -4.51
CA GLU A 22 -20.85 26.86 -4.36
C GLU A 22 -20.86 25.78 -5.45
N ASN A 23 -20.31 26.04 -6.64
CA ASN A 23 -20.30 25.04 -7.73
C ASN A 23 -19.31 23.87 -7.53
N SER A 24 -18.29 24.00 -6.66
CA SER A 24 -17.38 22.89 -6.30
C SER A 24 -17.87 22.05 -5.10
N ALA A 25 -19.04 22.38 -4.54
CA ALA A 25 -19.59 21.68 -3.39
C ALA A 25 -20.33 20.39 -3.76
N ASN A 26 -20.82 20.26 -5.01
CA ASN A 26 -21.79 19.23 -5.36
C ASN A 26 -21.24 17.79 -5.20
N GLY A 27 -20.00 17.53 -5.64
CA GLY A 27 -19.40 16.20 -5.53
C GLY A 27 -19.03 15.78 -4.10
N TYR A 28 -18.61 16.73 -3.26
CA TYR A 28 -18.27 16.45 -1.85
C TYR A 28 -19.52 16.21 -1.03
N GLU A 29 -20.50 17.11 -1.12
CA GLU A 29 -21.74 17.01 -0.35
C GLU A 29 -22.58 15.80 -0.76
N ASN A 30 -22.61 15.45 -2.06
CA ASN A 30 -23.31 14.25 -2.53
C ASN A 30 -22.74 12.93 -1.95
N HIS A 31 -21.49 12.93 -1.49
CA HIS A 31 -20.81 11.73 -0.98
C HIS A 31 -20.57 11.75 0.54
N PHE A 32 -20.02 12.83 1.08
CA PHE A 32 -19.67 12.97 2.49
C PHE A 32 -20.55 13.97 3.24
N GLY A 33 -21.56 14.56 2.59
CA GLY A 33 -22.50 15.49 3.22
C GLY A 33 -23.36 14.85 4.31
N ASN A 34 -24.30 15.62 4.84
CA ASN A 34 -25.22 15.12 5.87
C ASN A 34 -26.13 14.00 5.32
N THR A 35 -26.63 14.19 4.10
CA THR A 35 -27.52 13.24 3.40
C THR A 35 -26.90 12.85 2.05
N PRO A 36 -25.96 11.89 2.01
CA PRO A 36 -25.29 11.51 0.76
C PRO A 36 -26.27 10.89 -0.24
N GLY A 37 -26.37 11.46 -1.44
CA GLY A 37 -27.25 10.95 -2.49
C GLY A 37 -26.83 9.58 -3.02
N VAL A 38 -25.54 9.21 -2.86
CA VAL A 38 -25.01 7.91 -3.27
C VAL A 38 -25.35 6.78 -2.28
N LEU A 39 -25.71 7.09 -1.04
CA LEU A 39 -25.91 6.12 0.04
C LEU A 39 -27.35 5.58 0.09
N THR A 40 -27.83 5.05 -1.03
CA THR A 40 -29.16 4.43 -1.08
C THR A 40 -29.15 3.02 -0.48
N GLU A 41 -30.29 2.56 0.02
CA GLU A 41 -30.44 1.18 0.52
C GLU A 41 -30.13 0.15 -0.59
N SER A 42 -30.59 0.41 -1.81
CA SER A 42 -30.31 -0.46 -2.97
C SER A 42 -28.81 -0.55 -3.25
N ALA A 43 -28.06 0.56 -3.22
CA ALA A 43 -26.63 0.55 -3.46
C ALA A 43 -25.87 -0.23 -2.37
N ARG A 44 -26.28 -0.08 -1.10
CA ARG A 44 -25.70 -0.85 0.02
C ARG A 44 -25.95 -2.35 -0.12
N ASN A 45 -27.20 -2.74 -0.41
CA ASN A 45 -27.56 -4.14 -0.61
C ASN A 45 -26.77 -4.77 -1.76
N SER A 46 -26.59 -4.05 -2.87
CA SER A 46 -25.76 -4.51 -4.00
C SER A 46 -24.28 -4.63 -3.63
N ALA A 47 -23.73 -3.67 -2.88
CA ALA A 47 -22.35 -3.73 -2.41
C ALA A 47 -22.11 -4.94 -1.50
N ASP A 48 -23.03 -5.23 -0.57
CA ASP A 48 -22.96 -6.36 0.37
C ASP A 48 -23.12 -7.71 -0.35
N ALA A 49 -24.06 -7.79 -1.29
CA ALA A 49 -24.26 -8.97 -2.15
C ALA A 49 -23.14 -9.14 -3.20
N ARG A 50 -22.23 -8.16 -3.30
CA ARG A 50 -21.19 -8.08 -4.33
C ARG A 50 -21.74 -8.11 -5.76
N SER A 51 -22.93 -7.53 -5.97
CA SER A 51 -23.50 -7.32 -7.32
C SER A 51 -22.92 -6.02 -7.90
N TRP A 52 -21.96 -6.18 -8.81
CA TRP A 52 -21.26 -5.07 -9.46
C TRP A 52 -21.46 -5.13 -10.97
N ILE A 53 -21.87 -4.01 -11.56
CA ILE A 53 -21.72 -3.77 -13.00
C ILE A 53 -20.24 -3.51 -13.28
N ILE A 54 -19.64 -4.32 -14.14
CA ILE A 54 -18.22 -4.25 -14.47
C ILE A 54 -18.05 -3.68 -15.88
N THR A 55 -17.31 -2.59 -16.00
CA THR A 55 -16.88 -1.99 -17.27
C THR A 55 -15.37 -1.90 -17.35
N ASN A 56 -14.82 -1.94 -18.56
CA ASN A 56 -13.40 -1.71 -18.81
C ASN A 56 -13.25 -0.37 -19.54
N GLU A 57 -12.43 0.52 -19.00
CA GLU A 57 -12.25 1.87 -19.50
C GLU A 57 -10.77 2.25 -19.51
N LYS A 58 -10.40 3.23 -20.35
CA LYS A 58 -9.04 3.78 -20.38
C LYS A 58 -9.01 5.11 -19.65
N LEU A 59 -8.32 5.17 -18.52
CA LEU A 59 -8.25 6.32 -17.63
C LEU A 59 -7.05 7.21 -17.95
N GLY A 60 -7.02 7.76 -19.17
CA GLY A 60 -5.94 8.63 -19.63
C GLY A 60 -4.55 7.98 -19.47
N SER A 61 -3.69 8.64 -18.72
CA SER A 61 -2.31 8.21 -18.41
C SER A 61 -2.21 7.10 -17.37
N LEU A 62 -3.29 6.79 -16.63
CA LEU A 62 -3.34 5.64 -15.70
C LEU A 62 -3.51 4.30 -16.43
N GLY A 63 -3.84 4.34 -17.74
CA GLY A 63 -3.97 3.15 -18.57
C GLY A 63 -5.36 2.52 -18.51
N SER A 64 -5.45 1.24 -18.88
CA SER A 64 -6.69 0.47 -18.80
C SER A 64 -7.07 0.23 -17.35
N ALA A 65 -8.36 0.22 -17.04
CA ALA A 65 -8.88 -0.06 -15.72
C ALA A 65 -10.23 -0.78 -15.78
N THR A 66 -10.45 -1.68 -14.83
CA THR A 66 -11.75 -2.24 -14.52
C THR A 66 -12.48 -1.33 -13.54
N ILE A 67 -13.68 -0.89 -13.88
CA ILE A 67 -14.58 -0.13 -13.03
C ILE A 67 -15.71 -1.04 -12.58
N SER A 68 -16.03 -1.00 -11.28
CA SER A 68 -17.10 -1.76 -10.66
C SER A 68 -18.07 -0.81 -9.97
N ILE A 69 -19.35 -0.83 -10.34
CA ILE A 69 -20.40 0.06 -9.79
C ILE A 69 -21.57 -0.79 -9.27
N PRO A 70 -22.18 -0.49 -8.10
CA PRO A 70 -23.33 -1.25 -7.60
C PRO A 70 -24.57 -1.14 -8.51
N GLU A 71 -25.38 -2.19 -8.59
CA GLU A 71 -26.69 -2.18 -9.27
C GLU A 71 -27.80 -1.54 -8.39
N PRO A 72 -28.85 -0.92 -8.96
CA PRO A 72 -29.01 -0.41 -10.31
C PRO A 72 -28.44 1.01 -10.40
N SER A 73 -27.37 1.20 -11.16
CA SER A 73 -26.75 2.51 -11.33
C SER A 73 -27.34 3.21 -12.55
N GLU A 74 -28.01 4.36 -12.34
CA GLU A 74 -28.33 5.33 -13.41
C GLU A 74 -27.12 6.17 -13.84
N ALA A 75 -25.95 5.98 -13.21
CA ALA A 75 -24.76 6.77 -13.51
C ALA A 75 -24.21 6.45 -14.91
N SER A 76 -24.21 7.46 -15.77
CA SER A 76 -23.56 7.45 -17.08
C SER A 76 -22.06 7.24 -16.96
N THR A 77 -21.53 6.26 -17.69
CA THR A 77 -20.11 5.87 -17.75
C THR A 77 -19.26 6.79 -18.64
N SER A 78 -19.63 8.06 -18.82
CA SER A 78 -18.99 8.93 -19.81
C SER A 78 -18.14 10.05 -19.19
N SER A 79 -16.83 9.93 -19.42
CA SER A 79 -15.73 10.88 -19.16
C SER A 79 -15.36 11.13 -17.69
N LEU A 80 -14.05 11.20 -17.43
CA LEU A 80 -13.51 11.57 -16.13
C LEU A 80 -13.97 12.98 -15.75
N PRO A 81 -14.49 13.19 -14.53
CA PRO A 81 -14.92 14.52 -14.11
C PRO A 81 -13.73 15.47 -14.01
N SER A 82 -13.98 16.77 -14.15
CA SER A 82 -13.00 17.78 -13.77
C SER A 82 -12.64 17.62 -12.28
N PRO A 83 -11.36 17.74 -11.90
CA PRO A 83 -10.97 17.64 -10.50
C PRO A 83 -11.71 18.65 -9.62
N ASP A 84 -12.38 18.15 -8.59
CA ASP A 84 -13.15 18.96 -7.65
C ASP A 84 -12.25 19.42 -6.48
N ILE A 85 -11.31 20.32 -6.79
CA ILE A 85 -10.30 20.82 -5.86
C ILE A 85 -10.49 22.32 -5.65
N LEU A 86 -10.48 22.75 -4.39
CA LEU A 86 -10.52 24.16 -4.04
C LEU A 86 -9.36 24.92 -4.68
N GLU A 87 -9.68 26.01 -5.37
CA GLU A 87 -8.72 26.77 -6.18
C GLU A 87 -7.46 27.15 -5.39
N ARG A 88 -7.63 27.62 -4.14
CA ARG A 88 -6.53 27.98 -3.23
C ARG A 88 -5.52 26.86 -2.95
N LEU A 89 -5.93 25.60 -3.08
CA LEU A 89 -5.05 24.43 -2.90
C LEU A 89 -4.35 24.04 -4.21
N THR A 90 -4.86 24.47 -5.36
CA THR A 90 -4.28 24.13 -6.67
C THR A 90 -3.06 24.95 -7.03
N THR A 91 -2.88 26.14 -6.44
CA THR A 91 -1.80 27.08 -6.80
C THR A 91 -0.40 26.45 -6.69
N PRO A 92 0.00 25.83 -5.55
CA PRO A 92 1.33 25.24 -5.43
C PRO A 92 1.57 24.10 -6.44
N LEU A 93 0.53 23.33 -6.76
CA LEU A 93 0.60 22.27 -7.76
C LEU A 93 0.81 22.86 -9.15
N LYS A 94 0.01 23.85 -9.56
CA LYS A 94 0.10 24.50 -10.88
C LYS A 94 1.49 25.10 -11.11
N ASP A 95 2.07 25.75 -10.09
CA ASP A 95 3.43 26.31 -10.15
C ASP A 95 4.51 25.23 -10.40
N ARG A 96 4.33 24.04 -9.81
CA ARG A 96 5.21 22.89 -10.07
C ARG A 96 4.95 22.26 -11.44
N GLN A 97 3.68 22.14 -11.84
CA GLN A 97 3.29 21.59 -13.13
C GLN A 97 3.87 22.42 -14.28
N ALA A 98 3.94 23.75 -14.14
CA ALA A 98 4.58 24.64 -15.12
C ALA A 98 6.07 24.32 -15.39
N LYS A 99 6.74 23.62 -14.45
CA LYS A 99 8.15 23.21 -14.55
C LYS A 99 8.31 21.70 -14.78
N SER A 100 7.20 20.96 -14.86
CA SER A 100 7.19 19.50 -14.96
C SER A 100 7.00 19.03 -16.40
N SER A 101 7.34 17.77 -16.68
CA SER A 101 7.12 17.19 -17.99
C SER A 101 5.61 17.04 -18.29
N PRO A 102 5.16 17.19 -19.56
CA PRO A 102 3.74 17.04 -19.91
C PRO A 102 3.13 15.72 -19.46
N LYS A 103 3.90 14.62 -19.51
CA LYS A 103 3.48 13.30 -19.01
C LYS A 103 3.16 13.31 -17.51
N THR A 104 3.97 14.02 -16.72
CA THR A 104 3.77 14.15 -15.27
C THR A 104 2.52 14.97 -14.96
N VAL A 105 2.34 16.08 -15.67
CA VAL A 105 1.17 16.96 -15.54
C VAL A 105 -0.11 16.18 -15.86
N GLN A 106 -0.11 15.45 -16.98
CA GLN A 106 -1.25 14.60 -17.38
C GLN A 106 -1.56 13.54 -16.32
N LEU A 107 -0.54 12.84 -15.80
CA LEU A 107 -0.70 11.86 -14.72
C LEU A 107 -1.37 12.45 -13.49
N GLN A 108 -0.89 13.61 -13.02
CA GLN A 108 -1.47 14.26 -11.85
C GLN A 108 -2.92 14.67 -12.09
N ASN A 109 -3.23 15.24 -13.25
CA ASN A 109 -4.58 15.69 -13.57
C ASN A 109 -5.56 14.51 -13.71
N ASP A 110 -5.19 13.46 -14.45
CA ASP A 110 -6.02 12.26 -14.61
C ASP A 110 -6.26 11.56 -13.27
N LEU A 111 -5.22 11.47 -12.43
CA LEU A 111 -5.32 10.90 -11.09
C LEU A 111 -6.23 11.73 -10.19
N LEU A 112 -6.12 13.05 -10.20
CA LEU A 112 -7.00 13.93 -9.42
C LEU A 112 -8.46 13.84 -9.88
N SER A 113 -8.70 13.70 -11.18
CA SER A 113 -10.04 13.45 -11.73
C SER A 113 -10.61 12.12 -11.24
N VAL A 114 -9.81 11.04 -11.28
CA VAL A 114 -10.22 9.74 -10.73
C VAL A 114 -10.53 9.82 -9.24
N LEU A 115 -9.64 10.44 -8.46
CA LEU A 115 -9.82 10.60 -7.01
C LEU A 115 -11.09 11.40 -6.66
N SER A 116 -11.44 12.39 -7.50
CA SER A 116 -12.66 13.19 -7.35
C SER A 116 -13.95 12.38 -7.52
N THR A 117 -13.91 11.19 -8.12
CA THR A 117 -15.08 10.29 -8.16
C THR A 117 -15.41 9.65 -6.81
N ARG A 118 -14.49 9.72 -5.84
CA ARG A 118 -14.60 9.13 -4.49
C ARG A 118 -14.77 7.60 -4.48
N ARG A 119 -14.59 6.96 -5.64
CA ARG A 119 -14.45 5.52 -5.80
C ARG A 119 -13.18 5.03 -5.12
N ASP A 120 -13.22 3.80 -4.66
CA ASP A 120 -11.99 3.12 -4.26
C ASP A 120 -11.07 3.00 -5.47
N LEU A 121 -9.78 3.23 -5.27
CA LEU A 121 -8.79 3.21 -6.32
C LEU A 121 -7.68 2.23 -5.96
N TYR A 122 -7.44 1.25 -6.83
CA TYR A 122 -6.32 0.35 -6.73
C TYR A 122 -5.38 0.54 -7.93
N LEU A 123 -4.26 1.24 -7.68
CA LEU A 123 -3.16 1.39 -8.60
C LEU A 123 -2.26 0.15 -8.51
N THR A 124 -2.48 -0.77 -9.43
CA THR A 124 -1.84 -2.10 -9.50
C THR A 124 -0.39 -2.05 -9.98
N HIS A 125 0.05 -0.88 -10.47
CA HIS A 125 1.41 -0.65 -10.91
C HIS A 125 1.82 0.81 -10.66
N THR A 126 2.80 1.02 -9.80
CA THR A 126 3.31 2.35 -9.44
C THR A 126 4.82 2.45 -9.76
N PRO A 127 5.19 2.88 -10.98
CA PRO A 127 6.57 3.02 -11.41
C PRO A 127 7.39 3.95 -10.50
N LEU A 128 8.68 3.65 -10.33
CA LEU A 128 9.58 4.43 -9.46
C LEU A 128 9.62 5.91 -9.86
N GLU A 129 9.59 6.18 -11.16
CA GLU A 129 9.71 7.51 -11.76
C GLU A 129 8.49 8.40 -11.47
N THR A 130 7.31 7.80 -11.29
CA THR A 130 6.04 8.52 -11.11
C THR A 130 5.53 8.48 -9.67
N ARG A 131 6.16 7.70 -8.77
CA ARG A 131 5.80 7.58 -7.34
C ARG A 131 5.65 8.95 -6.66
N LYS A 132 6.63 9.85 -6.86
CA LYS A 132 6.61 11.19 -6.25
C LYS A 132 5.37 11.98 -6.68
N SER A 133 5.16 12.12 -7.98
CA SER A 133 4.05 12.90 -8.54
C SER A 133 2.68 12.31 -8.18
N THR A 134 2.60 10.99 -8.09
CA THR A 134 1.41 10.24 -7.65
C THR A 134 1.07 10.58 -6.20
N ARG A 135 2.05 10.53 -5.28
CA ARG A 135 1.88 10.93 -3.87
C ARG A 135 1.45 12.38 -3.75
N GLU A 136 2.07 13.29 -4.52
CA GLU A 136 1.68 14.70 -4.52
C GLU A 136 0.20 14.88 -4.90
N ALA A 137 -0.30 14.21 -5.95
CA ALA A 137 -1.71 14.30 -6.32
C ALA A 137 -2.65 13.73 -5.24
N ILE A 138 -2.34 12.56 -4.67
CA ILE A 138 -3.17 11.94 -3.62
C ILE A 138 -3.20 12.81 -2.36
N VAL A 139 -2.06 13.39 -1.98
CA VAL A 139 -1.99 14.31 -0.84
C VAL A 139 -2.82 15.57 -1.09
N LEU A 140 -2.81 16.13 -2.31
CA LEU A 140 -3.67 17.28 -2.63
C LEU A 140 -5.15 16.95 -2.44
N HIS A 141 -5.57 15.76 -2.90
CA HIS A 141 -6.93 15.26 -2.69
C HIS A 141 -7.27 15.11 -1.21
N ALA A 142 -6.35 14.55 -0.41
CA ALA A 142 -6.49 14.43 1.04
C ALA A 142 -6.63 15.81 1.73
N LEU A 143 -5.78 16.78 1.37
CA LEU A 143 -5.84 18.15 1.89
C LEU A 143 -7.14 18.87 1.51
N ASN A 144 -7.61 18.65 0.29
CA ASN A 144 -8.89 19.16 -0.19
C ASN A 144 -10.05 18.60 0.65
N HIS A 145 -10.05 17.30 0.92
CA HIS A 145 -11.05 16.64 1.77
C HIS A 145 -11.07 17.24 3.19
N ILE A 146 -9.92 17.34 3.86
CA ILE A 146 -9.81 17.94 5.21
C ILE A 146 -10.31 19.39 5.21
N THR A 147 -9.92 20.15 4.19
CA THR A 147 -10.31 21.55 4.07
C THR A 147 -11.82 21.71 3.93
N LYS A 148 -12.47 20.92 3.05
CA LYS A 148 -13.92 20.97 2.85
C LYS A 148 -14.66 20.57 4.13
N LYS A 149 -14.22 19.51 4.80
CA LYS A 149 -14.76 19.07 6.10
C LYS A 149 -14.67 20.17 7.15
N ARG A 150 -13.49 20.79 7.33
CA ARG A 150 -13.29 21.86 8.30
C ARG A 150 -14.14 23.10 8.01
N ARG A 151 -14.24 23.51 6.74
CA ARG A 151 -15.07 24.66 6.33
C ARG A 151 -16.55 24.44 6.70
N ARG A 152 -17.07 23.23 6.52
CA ARG A 152 -18.43 22.88 6.94
C ARG A 152 -18.62 23.01 8.45
N VAL A 153 -17.67 22.48 9.23
CA VAL A 153 -17.71 22.55 10.70
C VAL A 153 -17.71 23.99 11.20
N LEU A 154 -16.84 24.84 10.68
CA LEU A 154 -16.78 26.26 11.03
C LEU A 154 -18.08 26.99 10.68
N LYS A 155 -18.60 26.80 9.46
CA LYS A 155 -19.87 27.41 9.04
C LYS A 155 -21.03 27.02 9.95
N ASN A 156 -21.10 25.76 10.37
CA ASN A 156 -22.14 25.30 11.28
C ASN A 156 -21.93 25.77 12.72
N ASN A 157 -20.68 25.91 13.19
CA ASN A 157 -20.38 26.55 14.47
C ASN A 157 -20.89 27.99 14.48
N ASP A 158 -20.61 28.76 13.41
CA ASP A 158 -21.10 30.14 13.28
C ASP A 158 -22.63 30.19 13.24
N ARG A 159 -23.28 29.30 12.47
CA ARG A 159 -24.75 29.20 12.42
C ARG A 159 -25.35 28.93 13.80
N LEU A 160 -24.78 28.01 14.58
CA LEU A 160 -25.24 27.69 15.94
C LEU A 160 -24.97 28.83 16.92
N ALA A 161 -23.81 29.49 16.83
CA ALA A 161 -23.48 30.65 17.65
C ALA A 161 -24.39 31.84 17.36
N HIS A 162 -24.80 32.03 16.10
CA HIS A 162 -25.79 33.03 15.73
C HIS A 162 -27.20 32.65 16.20
N ALA A 163 -27.66 31.44 15.91
CA ALA A 163 -29.00 30.97 16.29
C ALA A 163 -29.21 30.95 17.81
N SER A 164 -28.21 30.53 18.58
CA SER A 164 -28.27 30.57 20.06
C SER A 164 -28.42 32.00 20.62
N LYS A 165 -28.00 33.03 19.88
CA LYS A 165 -28.16 34.44 20.25
C LYS A 165 -29.46 35.05 19.72
N SER A 166 -29.87 34.70 18.50
CA SER A 166 -31.03 35.31 17.81
C SER A 166 -32.35 34.58 18.04
N THR A 167 -32.31 33.25 18.04
CA THR A 167 -33.49 32.36 18.05
C THR A 167 -33.24 31.12 18.92
N PRO A 168 -33.13 31.26 20.26
CA PRO A 168 -32.73 30.16 21.15
C PRO A 168 -33.66 28.94 21.16
N ASN A 169 -34.93 29.14 20.79
CA ASN A 169 -35.94 28.07 20.76
C ASN A 169 -36.04 27.36 19.40
N ASP A 170 -35.29 27.80 18.39
CA ASP A 170 -35.34 27.27 17.02
C ASP A 170 -33.91 27.15 16.49
N LEU A 171 -33.18 26.16 17.02
CA LEU A 171 -31.81 25.86 16.62
C LEU A 171 -31.81 25.05 15.31
N PRO A 172 -30.88 25.32 14.37
CA PRO A 172 -30.77 24.55 13.14
C PRO A 172 -30.54 23.05 13.40
N GLU A 173 -31.42 22.20 12.88
CA GLU A 173 -31.31 20.74 13.02
C GLU A 173 -30.41 20.08 11.95
N ASP A 174 -30.03 20.79 10.88
CA ASP A 174 -29.24 20.29 9.75
C ASP A 174 -27.71 20.47 9.91
N VAL A 175 -27.23 20.44 11.16
CA VAL A 175 -25.84 20.75 11.53
C VAL A 175 -24.97 19.52 11.74
N GLN A 176 -25.42 18.33 11.35
CA GLN A 176 -24.61 17.12 11.45
C GLN A 176 -23.50 17.13 10.39
N ASP A 177 -22.28 17.39 10.84
CA ASP A 177 -21.11 17.62 9.99
C ASP A 177 -19.84 16.93 10.51
N GLN A 178 -19.91 16.31 11.67
CA GLN A 178 -18.80 15.64 12.34
C GLN A 178 -18.92 14.11 12.25
N GLY A 179 -17.79 13.45 12.49
CA GLY A 179 -17.77 12.03 12.85
C GLY A 179 -17.58 11.88 14.36
N PHE A 180 -17.51 10.64 14.83
CA PHE A 180 -17.18 10.30 16.22
C PHE A 180 -15.86 10.91 16.69
N THR A 181 -14.84 10.93 15.83
CA THR A 181 -13.52 11.48 16.14
C THR A 181 -13.04 12.40 15.03
N ARG A 182 -12.04 13.23 15.33
CA ARG A 182 -11.49 14.19 14.39
C ARG A 182 -10.76 13.57 13.19
N PRO A 183 -9.88 12.55 13.36
CA PRO A 183 -9.13 12.00 12.24
C PRO A 183 -10.05 11.48 11.15
N SER A 184 -9.87 11.98 9.92
CA SER A 184 -10.63 11.52 8.76
C SER A 184 -9.77 10.87 7.69
N ILE A 185 -8.45 10.95 7.82
CA ILE A 185 -7.51 10.36 6.87
C ILE A 185 -6.55 9.43 7.58
N LEU A 186 -6.40 8.21 7.06
CA LEU A 186 -5.38 7.26 7.49
C LEU A 186 -4.42 6.95 6.33
N ILE A 187 -3.13 7.09 6.57
CA ILE A 187 -2.06 6.73 5.62
C ILE A 187 -1.20 5.62 6.23
N LEU A 188 -1.31 4.42 5.67
CA LEU A 188 -0.54 3.24 6.07
C LEU A 188 0.67 3.04 5.17
N LEU A 189 1.86 2.96 5.77
CA LEU A 189 3.15 2.91 5.06
C LEU A 189 4.08 1.87 5.66
N PRO A 190 4.99 1.27 4.86
CA PRO A 190 5.89 0.23 5.36
C PRO A 190 6.99 0.77 6.27
N PHE A 191 7.61 1.91 5.93
CA PHE A 191 8.83 2.40 6.57
C PHE A 191 8.79 3.89 6.93
N ARG A 192 9.63 4.31 7.88
CA ARG A 192 9.80 5.74 8.20
C ARG A 192 10.26 6.57 7.00
N SER A 193 11.11 6.01 6.13
CA SER A 193 11.49 6.64 4.86
C SER A 193 10.30 6.86 3.93
N SER A 194 9.35 5.91 3.89
CA SER A 194 8.07 6.08 3.19
C SER A 194 7.26 7.22 3.82
N ALA A 195 7.16 7.30 5.14
CA ALA A 195 6.51 8.41 5.83
C ALA A 195 7.18 9.76 5.54
N GLN A 196 8.50 9.79 5.40
CA GLN A 196 9.23 10.98 4.98
C GLN A 196 8.88 11.40 3.54
N ASN A 197 8.71 10.46 2.61
CA ASN A 197 8.25 10.75 1.25
C ASN A 197 6.83 11.35 1.22
N TRP A 198 5.93 10.84 2.07
CA TRP A 198 4.58 11.39 2.22
C TRP A 198 4.58 12.77 2.91
N PHE A 199 5.46 12.99 3.87
CA PHE A 199 5.70 14.31 4.44
C PHE A 199 6.22 15.31 3.39
N GLN A 200 7.12 14.89 2.50
CA GLN A 200 7.57 15.73 1.39
C GLN A 200 6.42 16.07 0.42
N ALA A 201 5.55 15.10 0.13
CA ALA A 201 4.35 15.35 -0.67
C ALA A 201 3.38 16.33 0.02
N LEU A 202 3.19 16.21 1.34
CA LEU A 202 2.41 17.15 2.17
C LEU A 202 2.96 18.57 2.13
N THR A 203 4.26 18.71 2.37
CA THR A 203 4.95 20.01 2.39
C THR A 203 5.06 20.64 1.01
N SER A 204 4.99 19.85 -0.07
CA SER A 204 4.90 20.39 -1.43
C SER A 204 3.64 21.25 -1.66
N HIS A 205 2.53 20.94 -0.98
CA HIS A 205 1.28 21.73 -1.06
C HIS A 205 1.13 22.74 0.06
N THR A 206 2.06 22.76 1.01
CA THR A 206 2.10 23.68 2.14
C THR A 206 3.48 24.37 2.24
N PRO A 207 3.91 25.09 1.19
CA PRO A 207 5.23 25.72 1.16
C PRO A 207 5.32 26.94 2.09
N SER A 208 6.52 27.18 2.63
CA SER A 208 6.90 28.43 3.32
C SER A 208 7.05 29.58 2.31
N PRO A 209 6.73 30.85 2.67
CA PRO A 209 6.25 31.33 3.97
C PRO A 209 4.73 31.21 4.16
N THR A 210 3.99 30.74 3.16
CA THR A 210 2.51 30.65 3.22
C THR A 210 2.03 29.72 4.32
N TYR A 211 2.77 28.64 4.57
CA TYR A 211 2.53 27.70 5.66
C TYR A 211 3.74 27.59 6.60
N GLN A 212 3.45 27.51 7.89
CA GLN A 212 4.41 27.16 8.94
C GLN A 212 4.33 25.65 9.23
N ILE A 213 5.47 24.96 9.20
CA ILE A 213 5.53 23.53 9.55
C ILE A 213 6.08 23.40 10.97
N GLU A 214 5.19 23.13 11.93
CA GLU A 214 5.55 22.97 13.33
C GLU A 214 6.13 21.57 13.58
N ASN A 215 7.13 21.48 14.47
CA ASN A 215 7.86 20.24 14.79
C ASN A 215 8.56 19.57 13.58
N GLN A 216 8.86 20.32 12.51
CA GLN A 216 9.57 19.80 11.34
C GLN A 216 10.97 19.26 11.69
N SER A 217 11.74 19.98 12.51
CA SER A 217 13.09 19.56 12.94
C SER A 217 13.06 18.22 13.67
N ARG A 218 12.11 18.06 14.60
CA ARG A 218 11.85 16.79 15.29
C ARG A 218 11.49 15.68 14.31
N PHE A 219 10.59 15.94 13.36
CA PHE A 219 10.17 14.95 12.37
C PHE A 219 11.36 14.46 11.54
N LEU A 220 12.15 15.39 10.99
CA LEU A 220 13.33 15.05 10.19
C LEU A 220 14.39 14.30 11.00
N SER A 221 14.53 14.59 12.30
CA SER A 221 15.44 13.87 13.19
C SER A 221 14.97 12.46 13.53
N GLU A 222 13.67 12.22 13.72
CA GLU A 222 13.12 10.90 14.10
C GLU A 222 12.90 9.97 12.89
N TYR A 223 12.58 10.54 11.73
CA TYR A 223 12.24 9.79 10.50
C TYR A 223 13.36 9.78 9.46
N GLY A 224 14.30 10.70 9.55
CA GLY A 224 15.53 10.66 8.76
C GLY A 224 16.52 9.63 9.28
N LEU A 225 17.67 9.58 8.61
CA LEU A 225 18.83 8.86 9.12
C LEU A 225 19.44 9.60 10.31
N PRO A 226 20.02 8.88 11.29
CA PRO A 226 20.77 9.51 12.38
C PRO A 226 21.87 10.44 11.86
N SER A 227 22.16 11.51 12.60
CA SER A 227 23.22 12.45 12.21
C SER A 227 24.56 11.73 12.08
N GLY A 228 25.25 11.93 10.96
CA GLY A 228 26.50 11.24 10.62
C GLY A 228 26.35 9.83 10.06
N ALA A 229 25.14 9.28 9.97
CA ALA A 229 24.92 7.98 9.32
C ALA A 229 25.01 8.11 7.79
N VAL A 230 25.83 7.25 7.19
CA VAL A 230 25.94 7.13 5.73
C VAL A 230 25.01 6.03 5.25
N ASP A 231 24.11 6.38 4.34
CA ASP A 231 23.28 5.40 3.64
C ASP A 231 24.14 4.63 2.64
N LYS A 232 24.39 3.35 2.93
CA LYS A 232 25.23 2.47 2.10
C LYS A 232 24.66 2.25 0.70
N LEU A 233 23.34 2.35 0.53
CA LEU A 233 22.69 2.10 -0.75
C LEU A 233 22.83 3.31 -1.67
N THR A 234 22.68 4.52 -1.13
CA THR A 234 22.79 5.75 -1.93
C THR A 234 24.23 6.26 -2.08
N SER A 235 25.15 5.83 -1.21
CA SER A 235 26.58 6.18 -1.29
C SER A 235 27.40 5.24 -2.17
N ALA A 236 26.87 4.06 -2.50
CA ALA A 236 27.52 3.13 -3.42
C ALA A 236 27.52 3.67 -4.85
N GLU A 237 28.45 3.19 -5.67
CA GLU A 237 28.51 3.57 -7.09
C GLU A 237 27.20 3.20 -7.80
N PRO A 238 26.69 4.06 -8.70
CA PRO A 238 25.48 3.77 -9.47
C PRO A 238 25.54 2.40 -10.15
N GLY A 239 24.51 1.58 -9.96
CA GLY A 239 24.45 0.22 -10.50
C GLY A 239 24.99 -0.88 -9.55
N THR A 240 25.57 -0.53 -8.40
CA THR A 240 25.99 -1.52 -7.38
C THR A 240 24.79 -2.33 -6.86
N TYR A 241 23.69 -1.62 -6.57
CA TYR A 241 22.43 -2.20 -6.11
C TYR A 241 21.32 -1.92 -7.14
N PRO A 242 20.33 -2.83 -7.28
CA PRO A 242 19.15 -2.60 -8.11
C PRO A 242 18.37 -1.35 -7.69
N ALA A 243 17.82 -0.62 -8.66
CA ALA A 243 17.14 0.66 -8.42
C ALA A 243 15.92 0.53 -7.50
N ASP A 244 15.16 -0.56 -7.60
CA ASP A 244 14.02 -0.86 -6.73
C ASP A 244 14.45 -1.12 -5.28
N HIS A 245 15.58 -1.80 -5.10
CA HIS A 245 16.15 -2.07 -3.78
C HIS A 245 16.64 -0.77 -3.12
N VAL A 246 17.34 0.07 -3.87
CA VAL A 246 17.76 1.41 -3.39
C VAL A 246 16.55 2.26 -3.04
N ASP A 247 15.54 2.35 -3.91
CA ASP A 247 14.37 3.20 -3.64
C ASP A 247 13.59 2.75 -2.40
N THR A 248 13.46 1.44 -2.20
CA THR A 248 12.70 0.86 -1.09
C THR A 248 13.42 1.01 0.24
N PHE A 249 14.75 0.82 0.26
CA PHE A 249 15.53 0.73 1.50
C PHE A 249 16.44 1.93 1.78
N LYS A 250 16.48 2.96 0.92
CA LYS A 250 17.14 4.21 1.25
C LYS A 250 16.46 4.88 2.46
N GLY A 251 17.26 5.51 3.30
CA GLY A 251 16.80 6.20 4.50
C GLY A 251 16.46 5.27 5.67
N ASN A 252 15.57 5.73 6.54
CA ASN A 252 15.22 5.01 7.76
C ASN A 252 14.14 3.95 7.50
N VAL A 253 14.52 2.67 7.58
CA VAL A 253 13.66 1.52 7.29
C VAL A 253 12.97 0.93 8.53
N ASP A 254 12.94 1.67 9.65
CA ASP A 254 12.15 1.28 10.82
C ASP A 254 10.66 1.23 10.46
N ASP A 255 10.01 0.12 10.82
CA ASP A 255 8.60 -0.19 10.51
C ASP A 255 7.70 0.00 11.73
N ASN A 256 8.17 0.67 12.78
CA ASN A 256 7.45 0.89 14.02
C ASN A 256 7.31 2.39 14.31
N PHE A 257 6.32 3.01 13.68
CA PHE A 257 6.05 4.43 13.84
C PHE A 257 4.56 4.74 13.72
N ARG A 258 4.16 5.85 14.33
CA ARG A 258 2.81 6.42 14.23
C ARG A 258 2.83 7.87 14.70
N ILE A 259 2.20 8.76 13.93
CA ILE A 259 2.08 10.18 14.27
C ILE A 259 0.73 10.73 13.81
N GLY A 260 0.19 11.68 14.56
CA GLY A 260 -0.91 12.53 14.11
C GLY A 260 -0.38 13.82 13.47
N VAL A 261 -1.03 14.24 12.39
CA VAL A 261 -0.79 15.51 11.71
C VAL A 261 -2.06 16.36 11.77
N LYS A 262 -1.96 17.55 12.35
CA LYS A 262 -3.05 18.55 12.41
C LYS A 262 -2.81 19.62 11.36
N MET A 263 -3.85 19.92 10.59
CA MET A 263 -3.89 20.94 9.56
C MET A 263 -4.61 22.18 10.10
N THR A 264 -3.98 23.34 9.98
CA THR A 264 -4.62 24.64 10.21
C THR A 264 -4.66 25.45 8.91
N ARG A 265 -5.26 26.66 8.95
CA ARG A 265 -5.36 27.53 7.77
C ARG A 265 -3.99 27.87 7.18
N LYS A 266 -2.96 27.97 8.02
CA LYS A 266 -1.59 28.38 7.63
C LYS A 266 -0.49 27.57 8.35
N SER A 267 -0.81 26.47 9.04
CA SER A 267 0.20 25.62 9.66
C SER A 267 -0.09 24.13 9.51
N VAL A 268 0.99 23.35 9.56
CA VAL A 268 0.98 21.89 9.60
C VAL A 268 1.70 21.49 10.88
N ARG A 269 0.97 20.91 11.85
CA ARG A 269 1.52 20.50 13.14
C ARG A 269 1.74 19.00 13.19
N MET A 270 3.02 18.61 13.18
CA MET A 270 3.44 17.22 13.32
C MET A 270 3.40 16.79 14.81
N PHE A 271 3.22 15.49 15.05
CA PHE A 271 3.16 14.87 16.39
C PHE A 271 1.98 15.37 17.24
N THR A 272 0.85 15.65 16.60
CA THR A 272 -0.40 15.88 17.33
C THR A 272 -0.93 14.54 17.85
N GLU A 273 -1.55 14.54 19.03
CA GLU A 273 -2.28 13.38 19.53
C GLU A 273 -3.37 12.96 18.55
N PHE A 274 -3.70 11.66 18.50
CA PHE A 274 -4.64 11.13 17.51
C PHE A 274 -6.01 11.82 17.54
N TYR A 275 -6.63 12.01 18.70
CA TYR A 275 -7.94 12.66 18.78
C TYR A 275 -7.92 14.15 18.37
N GLY A 276 -6.75 14.79 18.40
CA GLY A 276 -6.56 16.17 17.97
C GLY A 276 -6.07 16.35 16.53
N CYS A 277 -5.78 15.26 15.80
CA CYS A 277 -5.20 15.31 14.46
C CYS A 277 -6.24 15.15 13.35
N ASP A 278 -5.88 15.51 12.12
CA ASP A 278 -6.71 15.34 10.92
C ASP A 278 -6.26 14.12 10.10
N ILE A 279 -4.94 13.83 10.10
CA ILE A 279 -4.32 12.70 9.41
C ILE A 279 -3.56 11.83 10.41
N VAL A 280 -3.83 10.53 10.41
CA VAL A 280 -2.98 9.52 11.06
C VAL A 280 -2.01 8.97 10.02
N LEU A 281 -0.71 9.14 10.25
CA LEU A 281 0.37 8.61 9.41
C LEU A 281 1.14 7.56 10.20
N ALA A 282 1.08 6.30 9.79
CA ALA A 282 1.60 5.21 10.62
C ALA A 282 2.00 3.97 9.81
N SER A 283 2.80 3.11 10.45
CA SER A 283 2.97 1.73 10.00
C SER A 283 1.88 0.82 10.58
N PRO A 284 1.54 -0.29 9.90
CA PRO A 284 0.61 -1.26 10.45
C PRO A 284 1.04 -1.82 11.82
N LEU A 285 2.33 -2.11 12.00
CA LEU A 285 2.88 -2.54 13.29
C LEU A 285 2.73 -1.46 14.36
N GLY A 286 3.03 -0.20 14.03
CA GLY A 286 2.92 0.93 14.94
C GLY A 286 1.49 1.09 15.47
N LEU A 287 0.49 1.01 14.58
CA LEU A 287 -0.91 1.08 14.97
C LEU A 287 -1.37 -0.15 15.75
N ARG A 288 -1.00 -1.36 15.32
CA ARG A 288 -1.34 -2.59 16.08
C ARG A 288 -0.89 -2.46 17.53
N ARG A 289 0.35 -2.02 17.77
CA ARG A 289 0.88 -1.81 19.12
C ARG A 289 0.12 -0.73 19.90
N SER A 290 -0.35 0.34 19.25
CA SER A 290 -1.19 1.36 19.90
C SER A 290 -2.53 0.78 20.31
N ILE A 291 -3.21 0.08 19.39
CA ILE A 291 -4.54 -0.52 19.62
C ILE A 291 -4.47 -1.57 20.73
N GLU A 292 -3.46 -2.44 20.73
CA GLU A 292 -3.29 -3.45 21.78
C GLU A 292 -2.99 -2.81 23.15
N LYS A 293 -2.27 -1.67 23.17
CA LYS A 293 -1.98 -0.92 24.40
C LYS A 293 -3.23 -0.21 24.94
N GLU A 294 -3.98 0.46 24.08
CA GLU A 294 -5.16 1.26 24.42
C GLU A 294 -6.43 0.39 24.56
N LYS A 295 -6.41 -0.84 24.02
CA LYS A 295 -7.54 -1.79 23.98
C LYS A 295 -8.76 -1.30 23.18
N HIS A 296 -8.63 -0.17 22.50
CA HIS A 296 -9.60 0.38 21.56
C HIS A 296 -8.86 1.07 20.40
N ALA A 297 -9.61 1.46 19.38
CA ALA A 297 -9.10 2.14 18.19
C ALA A 297 -10.02 3.29 17.80
N ASP A 298 -10.62 3.97 18.79
CA ASP A 298 -11.69 4.94 18.57
C ASP A 298 -11.27 6.10 17.65
N TYR A 299 -9.99 6.45 17.62
CA TYR A 299 -9.41 7.42 16.68
C TYR A 299 -9.46 6.98 15.19
N LEU A 300 -9.85 5.74 14.88
CA LEU A 300 -10.04 5.22 13.51
C LEU A 300 -11.52 5.09 13.10
N THR A 301 -12.44 5.55 13.94
CA THR A 301 -13.89 5.39 13.74
C THR A 301 -14.41 6.30 12.62
N SER A 302 -13.79 7.46 12.43
CA SER A 302 -14.21 8.52 11.49
C SER A 302 -13.34 8.66 10.24
N ILE A 303 -12.60 7.61 9.89
CA ILE A 303 -11.79 7.60 8.66
C ILE A 303 -12.70 7.59 7.43
N GLU A 304 -12.60 8.65 6.62
CA GLU A 304 -13.31 8.88 5.36
C GLU A 304 -12.40 8.60 4.15
N VAL A 305 -11.08 8.76 4.31
CA VAL A 305 -10.07 8.43 3.28
C VAL A 305 -9.00 7.52 3.86
N LEU A 306 -8.86 6.32 3.28
CA LEU A 306 -7.80 5.37 3.60
C LEU A 306 -6.79 5.35 2.45
N ILE A 307 -5.51 5.49 2.77
CA ILE A 307 -4.42 5.38 1.81
C ILE A 307 -3.46 4.29 2.29
N ILE A 308 -3.14 3.34 1.42
CA ILE A 308 -2.13 2.31 1.67
C ILE A 308 -1.12 2.34 0.52
N ASP A 309 0.11 2.76 0.80
CA ASP A 309 1.17 2.85 -0.21
C ASP A 309 2.18 1.70 -0.05
N GLN A 310 2.82 1.33 -1.17
CA GLN A 310 3.83 0.27 -1.24
C GLN A 310 3.36 -1.06 -0.65
N MET A 311 2.18 -1.53 -1.06
CA MET A 311 1.64 -2.80 -0.57
C MET A 311 2.56 -4.01 -0.86
N ASP A 312 3.34 -3.95 -1.93
CA ASP A 312 4.41 -4.92 -2.25
C ASP A 312 5.47 -5.03 -1.14
N ALA A 313 5.81 -3.92 -0.48
CA ALA A 313 6.69 -3.95 0.69
C ALA A 313 5.96 -4.42 1.96
N LEU A 314 4.68 -4.06 2.12
CA LEU A 314 3.86 -4.48 3.26
C LEU A 314 3.61 -6.00 3.29
N THR A 315 3.47 -6.65 2.13
CA THR A 315 3.37 -8.12 2.05
C THR A 315 4.68 -8.81 2.46
N MET A 316 5.83 -8.16 2.25
CA MET A 316 7.15 -8.60 2.74
C MET A 316 7.40 -8.27 4.22
N GLN A 317 6.48 -7.52 4.86
CA GLN A 317 6.42 -7.37 6.32
C GLN A 317 5.46 -8.41 6.89
N ASN A 318 4.68 -8.09 7.92
CA ASN A 318 3.62 -8.98 8.39
C ASN A 318 2.27 -8.48 7.89
N TRP A 319 1.73 -9.13 6.86
CA TRP A 319 0.44 -8.75 6.26
C TRP A 319 -0.73 -8.82 7.25
N ASP A 320 -0.63 -9.64 8.30
CA ASP A 320 -1.67 -9.70 9.33
C ASP A 320 -1.76 -8.39 10.14
N HIS A 321 -0.70 -7.57 10.20
CA HIS A 321 -0.79 -6.25 10.80
C HIS A 321 -1.70 -5.32 10.00
N VAL A 322 -1.66 -5.41 8.67
CA VAL A 322 -2.57 -4.64 7.80
C VAL A 322 -4.00 -5.09 8.04
N LYS A 323 -4.27 -6.41 7.95
CA LYS A 323 -5.60 -6.98 8.24
C LYS A 323 -6.12 -6.57 9.61
N PHE A 324 -5.25 -6.63 10.63
CA PHE A 324 -5.59 -6.23 12.00
C PHE A 324 -6.04 -4.78 12.06
N VAL A 325 -5.25 -3.84 11.53
CA VAL A 325 -5.61 -2.41 11.55
C VAL A 325 -6.93 -2.19 10.82
N LEU A 326 -7.10 -2.75 9.62
CA LEU A 326 -8.32 -2.57 8.82
C LEU A 326 -9.57 -3.14 9.50
N SER A 327 -9.43 -4.22 10.28
CA SER A 327 -10.54 -4.77 11.07
C SER A 327 -11.03 -3.85 12.21
N HIS A 328 -10.26 -2.80 12.55
CA HIS A 328 -10.60 -1.82 13.59
C HIS A 328 -11.06 -0.46 13.03
N ILE A 329 -10.97 -0.24 11.71
CA ILE A 329 -11.40 1.01 11.07
C ILE A 329 -12.93 1.07 10.97
N ASN A 330 -13.49 2.28 11.15
CA ASN A 330 -14.93 2.57 11.06
C ASN A 330 -15.81 1.65 11.92
N LYS A 331 -15.29 1.19 13.06
CA LYS A 331 -16.13 0.58 14.10
C LYS A 331 -16.87 1.68 14.87
N LEU A 332 -17.89 1.30 15.62
CA LEU A 332 -18.48 2.21 16.59
C LEU A 332 -17.46 2.44 17.72
N PRO A 333 -17.32 3.68 18.21
CA PRO A 333 -16.39 3.98 19.29
C PRO A 333 -16.81 3.26 20.58
N LYS A 334 -15.83 2.88 21.41
CA LYS A 334 -16.10 2.32 22.73
C LYS A 334 -16.30 3.40 23.79
N GLU A 335 -15.63 4.54 23.62
CA GLU A 335 -15.70 5.69 24.51
C GLU A 335 -16.17 6.94 23.75
N SER A 336 -16.76 7.89 24.47
CA SER A 336 -17.41 9.06 23.86
C SER A 336 -16.46 10.21 23.52
N HIS A 337 -15.25 10.29 24.08
CA HIS A 337 -14.23 11.33 23.78
C HIS A 337 -14.79 12.77 23.64
N ASP A 338 -15.72 13.16 24.52
CA ASP A 338 -16.43 14.46 24.50
C ASP A 338 -17.17 14.79 23.18
N THR A 339 -17.54 13.78 22.38
CA THR A 339 -18.27 13.96 21.12
C THR A 339 -19.68 14.51 21.36
N ASP A 340 -20.02 15.57 20.62
CA ASP A 340 -21.39 16.07 20.52
C ASP A 340 -22.20 15.22 19.54
N PHE A 341 -23.03 14.30 20.06
CA PHE A 341 -23.86 13.41 19.25
C PHE A 341 -24.86 14.15 18.35
N SER A 342 -25.26 15.37 18.68
CA SER A 342 -26.17 16.17 17.84
C SER A 342 -25.50 16.65 16.54
N ARG A 343 -24.16 16.64 16.49
CA ARG A 343 -23.33 17.03 15.34
C ARG A 343 -22.85 15.84 14.50
N ILE A 344 -23.09 14.61 14.93
CA ILE A 344 -22.63 13.41 14.21
C ILE A 344 -23.55 13.13 13.03
N LYS A 345 -22.96 12.96 11.84
CA LYS A 345 -23.72 12.56 10.63
C LYS A 345 -24.43 11.24 10.87
N SER A 346 -25.71 11.14 10.50
CA SER A 346 -26.54 9.95 10.79
C SER A 346 -25.94 8.66 10.25
N TRP A 347 -25.29 8.71 9.08
CA TRP A 347 -24.63 7.55 8.49
C TRP A 347 -23.43 7.02 9.30
N TYR A 348 -22.83 7.81 10.21
CA TYR A 348 -21.88 7.28 11.18
C TYR A 348 -22.59 6.47 12.27
N LEU A 349 -23.73 6.97 12.76
CA LEU A 349 -24.54 6.31 13.79
C LEU A 349 -25.11 4.98 13.28
N ASP A 350 -25.50 4.94 12.01
CA ASP A 350 -26.03 3.73 11.35
C ASP A 350 -24.93 2.71 10.98
N GLY A 351 -23.65 3.03 11.21
CA GLY A 351 -22.53 2.17 10.83
C GLY A 351 -22.26 2.12 9.32
N HIS A 352 -22.74 3.12 8.56
CA HIS A 352 -22.62 3.15 7.10
C HIS A 352 -21.30 3.76 6.59
N ALA A 353 -20.40 4.20 7.47
CA ALA A 353 -19.10 4.77 7.08
C ALA A 353 -18.28 3.90 6.10
N PRO A 354 -18.23 2.56 6.21
CA PRO A 354 -17.51 1.72 5.24
C PRO A 354 -18.00 1.84 3.79
N TYR A 355 -19.29 2.16 3.58
CA TYR A 355 -19.88 2.35 2.24
C TYR A 355 -19.47 3.69 1.62
N LEU A 356 -19.01 4.67 2.40
CA LEU A 356 -18.59 5.98 1.91
C LEU A 356 -17.07 6.16 1.94
N ARG A 357 -16.35 5.39 2.76
CA ARG A 357 -14.89 5.51 2.87
C ARG A 357 -14.23 5.27 1.51
N GLN A 358 -13.47 6.24 1.03
CA GLN A 358 -12.64 6.08 -0.15
C GLN A 358 -11.32 5.40 0.24
N SER A 359 -11.03 4.26 -0.38
CA SER A 359 -9.80 3.49 -0.15
C SER A 359 -8.87 3.56 -1.37
N ILE A 360 -7.65 4.07 -1.18
CA ILE A 360 -6.64 4.29 -2.22
C ILE A 360 -5.46 3.35 -1.94
N LEU A 361 -5.25 2.38 -2.81
CA LEU A 361 -4.23 1.35 -2.70
C LEU A 361 -3.17 1.52 -3.78
N LEU A 362 -1.89 1.54 -3.39
CA LEU A 362 -0.76 1.62 -4.32
C LEU A 362 0.19 0.44 -4.11
N THR A 363 0.61 -0.17 -5.21
CA THR A 363 1.58 -1.26 -5.22
C THR A 363 2.45 -1.22 -6.47
N ALA A 364 3.62 -1.83 -6.42
CA ALA A 364 4.43 -2.09 -7.61
C ALA A 364 3.78 -3.14 -8.55
N TYR A 365 3.12 -4.13 -7.95
CA TYR A 365 2.41 -5.23 -8.63
C TYR A 365 1.31 -5.84 -7.75
N GLU A 366 0.34 -6.54 -8.35
CA GLU A 366 -0.72 -7.22 -7.59
C GLU A 366 -0.27 -8.56 -6.99
N THR A 367 -0.78 -8.88 -5.80
CA THR A 367 -0.70 -10.19 -5.17
C THR A 367 -2.10 -10.71 -4.86
N PRO A 368 -2.31 -12.02 -4.65
CA PRO A 368 -3.58 -12.55 -4.17
C PRO A 368 -4.05 -11.85 -2.88
N GLU A 369 -3.13 -11.52 -1.98
CA GLU A 369 -3.38 -10.86 -0.71
C GLU A 369 -3.95 -9.45 -0.89
N THR A 370 -3.31 -8.63 -1.73
CA THR A 370 -3.75 -7.24 -1.99
C THR A 370 -5.03 -7.20 -2.82
N ARG A 371 -5.20 -8.15 -3.75
CA ARG A 371 -6.43 -8.30 -4.53
C ARG A 371 -7.60 -8.75 -3.65
N ALA A 372 -7.38 -9.70 -2.74
CA ALA A 372 -8.38 -10.12 -1.77
C ALA A 372 -8.82 -8.95 -0.88
N LEU A 373 -7.87 -8.13 -0.41
CA LEU A 373 -8.17 -6.93 0.36
C LEU A 373 -9.07 -5.97 -0.44
N TYR A 374 -8.69 -5.59 -1.66
CA TYR A 374 -9.50 -4.71 -2.52
C TYR A 374 -10.94 -5.23 -2.72
N ASN A 375 -11.09 -6.56 -2.86
CA ASN A 375 -12.40 -7.17 -3.03
C ASN A 375 -13.31 -7.08 -1.79
N THR A 376 -12.75 -6.80 -0.60
CA THR A 376 -13.55 -6.59 0.64
C THR A 376 -14.21 -5.23 0.73
N PHE A 377 -13.81 -4.26 -0.10
CA PHE A 377 -14.36 -2.92 0.00
C PHE A 377 -15.77 -2.81 -0.61
N THR A 378 -16.61 -2.03 0.04
CA THR A 378 -18.05 -1.89 -0.19
C THR A 378 -18.47 -0.46 -0.54
N ASN A 379 -17.53 0.37 -1.02
CA ASN A 379 -17.83 1.75 -1.38
C ASN A 379 -18.93 1.84 -2.45
N VAL A 380 -20.03 2.55 -2.15
CA VAL A 380 -21.22 2.62 -3.01
C VAL A 380 -21.01 3.48 -4.25
N SER A 381 -20.01 4.36 -4.28
CA SER A 381 -19.65 5.07 -5.51
C SER A 381 -18.95 4.18 -6.53
N GLY A 382 -18.52 2.98 -6.11
CA GLY A 382 -17.83 2.01 -6.92
C GLY A 382 -16.33 1.93 -6.64
N LYS A 383 -15.66 1.10 -7.45
CA LYS A 383 -14.25 0.75 -7.31
C LYS A 383 -13.56 0.75 -8.66
N ILE A 384 -12.30 1.16 -8.69
CA ILE A 384 -11.47 1.24 -9.88
C ILE A 384 -10.20 0.44 -9.62
N ARG A 385 -9.88 -0.49 -10.51
CA ARG A 385 -8.62 -1.22 -10.51
C ARG A 385 -7.90 -1.01 -11.84
N THR A 386 -6.70 -0.44 -11.82
CA THR A 386 -5.89 -0.33 -13.04
C THR A 386 -5.42 -1.70 -13.50
N GLU A 387 -5.19 -1.87 -14.79
CA GLU A 387 -4.67 -3.09 -15.39
C GLU A 387 -3.30 -2.83 -16.00
N LYS A 388 -2.36 -3.76 -15.77
CA LYS A 388 -1.02 -3.69 -16.31
C LYS A 388 -0.78 -4.91 -17.19
N ILE A 389 -0.42 -4.64 -18.44
CA ILE A 389 0.16 -5.66 -19.33
C ILE A 389 1.67 -5.69 -19.07
N TYR A 390 2.18 -6.89 -18.79
CA TYR A 390 3.60 -7.15 -18.52
C TYR A 390 4.29 -7.68 -19.77
N ALA A 391 5.47 -7.13 -20.05
CA ALA A 391 6.43 -7.75 -20.95
C ALA A 391 7.22 -8.84 -20.21
N PRO A 392 7.74 -9.86 -20.91
CA PRO A 392 8.64 -10.83 -20.30
C PRO A 392 9.88 -10.13 -19.72
N ILE A 393 10.38 -10.66 -18.59
CA ILE A 393 11.62 -10.16 -18.02
C ILE A 393 12.83 -10.69 -18.78
N PRO A 394 13.93 -9.92 -18.87
CA PRO A 394 15.16 -10.42 -19.46
C PRO A 394 15.76 -11.52 -18.57
N VAL A 395 16.27 -12.57 -19.20
CA VAL A 395 16.99 -13.68 -18.54
C VAL A 395 18.24 -14.00 -19.37
N PRO A 396 19.32 -14.52 -18.75
CA PRO A 396 20.50 -14.94 -19.50
C PRO A 396 20.16 -16.01 -20.54
N GLU A 397 20.74 -15.87 -21.73
CA GLU A 397 20.49 -16.79 -22.84
C GLU A 397 21.07 -18.19 -22.58
N GLY A 398 20.44 -19.21 -23.17
CA GLY A 398 20.95 -20.59 -23.16
C GLY A 398 20.66 -21.40 -21.88
N ILE A 399 20.09 -20.80 -20.82
CA ILE A 399 19.69 -21.56 -19.63
C ILE A 399 18.47 -22.40 -19.94
N ASN A 400 18.54 -23.70 -19.65
CA ASN A 400 17.37 -24.58 -19.72
C ASN A 400 16.42 -24.32 -18.53
N GLN A 401 15.28 -23.72 -18.83
CA GLN A 401 14.23 -23.38 -17.86
C GLN A 401 13.04 -24.34 -18.04
N SER A 402 12.74 -25.11 -16.99
CA SER A 402 11.64 -26.06 -16.97
C SER A 402 10.57 -25.62 -15.98
N LEU A 403 9.35 -25.41 -16.48
CA LEU A 403 8.16 -25.24 -15.65
C LEU A 403 7.62 -26.62 -15.28
N ILE A 404 7.49 -26.87 -13.98
CA ILE A 404 6.96 -28.11 -13.42
C ILE A 404 5.58 -27.80 -12.87
N HIS A 405 4.57 -28.30 -13.57
CA HIS A 405 3.18 -28.13 -13.17
C HIS A 405 2.77 -29.24 -12.19
N PHE A 406 1.97 -28.87 -11.20
CA PHE A 406 1.29 -29.82 -10.33
C PHE A 406 -0.21 -29.52 -10.27
N ASP A 407 -1.01 -30.58 -10.16
CA ASP A 407 -2.46 -30.47 -10.17
C ASP A 407 -2.97 -29.84 -8.88
N CYS A 408 -3.66 -28.71 -9.01
CA CYS A 408 -4.32 -28.05 -7.89
C CYS A 408 -5.71 -27.56 -8.29
N THR A 409 -6.72 -27.97 -7.52
CA THR A 409 -8.14 -27.72 -7.79
C THR A 409 -8.66 -26.50 -7.04
N SER A 410 -8.12 -26.22 -5.85
CA SER A 410 -8.53 -25.13 -4.97
C SER A 410 -7.30 -24.33 -4.52
N PRO A 411 -7.36 -22.98 -4.48
CA PRO A 411 -6.27 -22.17 -3.95
C PRO A 411 -5.92 -22.53 -2.50
N GLN A 412 -6.89 -23.01 -1.72
CA GLN A 412 -6.69 -23.39 -0.32
C GLN A 412 -5.81 -24.62 -0.16
N ASP A 413 -5.88 -25.55 -1.12
CA ASP A 413 -5.10 -26.80 -1.10
C ASP A 413 -3.70 -26.61 -1.69
N ASP A 414 -3.42 -25.49 -2.37
CA ASP A 414 -2.17 -25.25 -3.09
C ASP A 414 -0.93 -25.44 -2.21
N PRO A 415 -0.85 -24.88 -0.98
CA PRO A 415 0.33 -25.09 -0.14
C PRO A 415 0.59 -26.57 0.16
N ASP A 416 -0.46 -27.35 0.43
CA ASP A 416 -0.33 -28.76 0.76
C ASP A 416 0.03 -29.61 -0.46
N LYS A 417 -0.62 -29.39 -1.60
CA LYS A 417 -0.33 -30.10 -2.85
C LYS A 417 1.06 -29.76 -3.39
N ARG A 418 1.47 -28.50 -3.31
CA ARG A 418 2.83 -28.05 -3.69
C ARG A 418 3.89 -28.74 -2.86
N PHE A 419 3.72 -28.73 -1.53
CA PHE A 419 4.65 -29.36 -0.61
C PHE A 419 4.72 -30.88 -0.84
N HIS A 420 3.56 -31.51 -1.07
CA HIS A 420 3.49 -32.93 -1.41
C HIS A 420 4.27 -33.22 -2.70
N HIS A 421 3.99 -32.52 -3.80
CA HIS A 421 4.68 -32.71 -5.07
C HIS A 421 6.20 -32.45 -4.95
N PHE A 422 6.58 -31.39 -4.23
CA PHE A 422 7.98 -31.07 -3.97
C PHE A 422 8.70 -32.22 -3.25
N THR A 423 8.09 -32.78 -2.21
CA THR A 423 8.71 -33.80 -1.36
C THR A 423 8.68 -35.22 -1.95
N THR A 424 7.69 -35.55 -2.78
CA THR A 424 7.52 -36.90 -3.34
C THR A 424 8.05 -37.06 -4.75
N GLN A 425 8.14 -35.97 -5.53
CA GLN A 425 8.56 -36.02 -6.93
C GLN A 425 9.81 -35.20 -7.18
N LEU A 426 9.75 -33.89 -6.96
CA LEU A 426 10.82 -32.97 -7.35
C LEU A 426 12.11 -33.21 -6.57
N LEU A 427 12.09 -33.09 -5.25
CA LEU A 427 13.28 -33.25 -4.41
C LEU A 427 13.92 -34.64 -4.56
N PRO A 428 13.18 -35.77 -4.55
CA PRO A 428 13.76 -37.08 -4.84
C PRO A 428 14.44 -37.16 -6.21
N SER A 429 13.90 -36.51 -7.25
CA SER A 429 14.54 -36.46 -8.57
C SER A 429 15.86 -35.69 -8.56
N LEU A 430 15.96 -34.61 -7.77
CA LEU A 430 17.18 -33.82 -7.60
C LEU A 430 18.25 -34.63 -6.87
N LEU A 431 17.88 -35.32 -5.79
CA LEU A 431 18.81 -36.10 -4.97
C LEU A 431 19.39 -37.31 -5.72
N LYS A 432 18.64 -37.90 -6.66
CA LYS A 432 19.13 -39.01 -7.51
C LYS A 432 20.08 -38.54 -8.63
N SER A 433 20.06 -37.25 -8.98
CA SER A 433 20.89 -36.71 -10.04
C SER A 433 22.32 -36.45 -9.53
N ALA A 434 23.32 -36.98 -10.23
CA ALA A 434 24.72 -36.71 -9.91
C ALA A 434 25.12 -35.23 -10.07
N VAL A 435 24.37 -34.47 -10.87
CA VAL A 435 24.62 -33.04 -11.14
C VAL A 435 23.77 -32.13 -10.27
N GLN A 436 22.50 -32.50 -10.04
CA GLN A 436 21.53 -31.66 -9.30
C GLN A 436 21.51 -31.90 -7.79
N SER A 437 22.25 -32.89 -7.30
CA SER A 437 22.38 -33.18 -5.86
C SER A 437 23.40 -32.28 -5.15
N THR A 438 24.10 -31.39 -5.86
CA THR A 438 25.08 -30.43 -5.33
C THR A 438 24.87 -29.03 -5.93
N ASN A 439 25.32 -27.99 -5.23
CA ASN A 439 25.27 -26.60 -5.70
C ASN A 439 23.84 -26.15 -6.10
N THR A 440 22.85 -26.63 -5.36
CA THR A 440 21.43 -26.40 -5.63
C THR A 440 20.84 -25.36 -4.68
N VAL A 441 20.29 -24.29 -5.24
CA VAL A 441 19.53 -23.31 -4.48
C VAL A 441 18.03 -23.60 -4.62
N ILE A 442 17.33 -23.60 -3.49
CA ILE A 442 15.87 -23.67 -3.46
C ILE A 442 15.34 -22.34 -2.96
N PHE A 443 14.71 -21.59 -3.88
CA PHE A 443 14.11 -20.30 -3.61
C PHE A 443 12.65 -20.48 -3.21
N VAL A 444 12.27 -19.98 -2.03
CA VAL A 444 10.93 -20.17 -1.47
C VAL A 444 10.28 -18.81 -1.19
N PRO A 445 9.27 -18.40 -1.97
CA PRO A 445 8.56 -17.14 -1.77
C PRO A 445 7.86 -17.00 -0.41
N SER A 446 7.11 -18.02 -0.02
CA SER A 446 6.31 -18.01 1.22
C SER A 446 7.16 -18.32 2.44
N SER A 447 7.17 -17.42 3.44
CA SER A 447 7.81 -17.69 4.75
C SER A 447 7.21 -18.92 5.45
N PHE A 448 5.91 -19.22 5.24
CA PHE A 448 5.28 -20.41 5.81
C PHE A 448 5.79 -21.70 5.16
N ASP A 449 5.87 -21.74 3.83
CA ASP A 449 6.41 -22.89 3.13
C ASP A 449 7.90 -23.05 3.35
N PHE A 450 8.65 -21.96 3.52
CA PHE A 450 10.07 -22.00 3.87
C PHE A 450 10.29 -22.82 5.14
N ILE A 451 9.46 -22.61 6.17
CA ILE A 451 9.52 -23.39 7.42
C ILE A 451 9.20 -24.88 7.16
N ARG A 452 8.20 -25.18 6.32
CA ARG A 452 7.82 -26.57 5.98
C ARG A 452 8.95 -27.28 5.23
N VAL A 453 9.53 -26.64 4.22
CA VAL A 453 10.67 -27.15 3.45
C VAL A 453 11.91 -27.31 4.33
N TYR A 454 12.24 -26.32 5.15
CA TYR A 454 13.34 -26.40 6.11
C TYR A 454 13.20 -27.60 7.06
N ASN A 455 12.02 -27.75 7.67
CA ASN A 455 11.75 -28.86 8.59
C ASN A 455 11.83 -30.22 7.89
N TYR A 456 11.43 -30.30 6.61
CA TYR A 456 11.58 -31.51 5.82
C TYR A 456 13.05 -31.86 5.58
N PHE A 457 13.87 -30.91 5.13
CA PHE A 457 15.31 -31.09 4.95
C PHE A 457 16.01 -31.53 6.24
N ARG A 458 15.64 -30.92 7.37
CA ARG A 458 16.20 -31.29 8.69
C ARG A 458 15.91 -32.75 9.08
N LYS A 459 14.77 -33.30 8.65
CA LYS A 459 14.38 -34.70 8.93
C LYS A 459 14.98 -35.70 7.94
N HIS A 460 15.39 -35.25 6.75
CA HIS A 460 15.91 -36.11 5.70
C HIS A 460 17.42 -36.34 5.91
N ALA A 461 17.77 -37.43 6.61
CA ALA A 461 19.15 -37.79 6.88
C ALA A 461 19.96 -37.94 5.57
N GLY A 462 21.18 -37.40 5.55
CA GLY A 462 22.12 -37.51 4.42
C GLY A 462 22.13 -36.33 3.44
N VAL A 463 21.23 -35.35 3.58
CA VAL A 463 21.25 -34.13 2.74
C VAL A 463 21.99 -33.01 3.46
N SER A 464 23.15 -32.60 2.93
CA SER A 464 23.87 -31.43 3.45
C SER A 464 23.23 -30.14 2.93
N PHE A 465 22.79 -29.27 3.83
CA PHE A 465 22.15 -28.01 3.45
C PHE A 465 22.45 -26.87 4.43
N THR A 466 22.25 -25.64 3.96
CA THR A 466 22.26 -24.43 4.78
C THR A 466 21.12 -23.50 4.38
N ILE A 467 20.90 -22.43 5.13
CA ILE A 467 19.75 -21.55 4.96
C ILE A 467 20.11 -20.07 4.95
N LEU A 468 19.33 -19.29 4.21
CA LEU A 468 19.28 -17.84 4.26
C LEU A 468 17.83 -17.40 4.42
N SER A 469 17.49 -16.94 5.62
CA SER A 469 16.14 -16.51 5.99
C SER A 469 16.17 -15.10 6.58
N GLU A 470 15.01 -14.48 6.71
CA GLU A 470 14.84 -13.17 7.35
C GLU A 470 15.41 -13.11 8.79
N TYR A 471 15.55 -14.26 9.46
CA TYR A 471 16.11 -14.38 10.81
C TYR A 471 17.62 -14.64 10.84
N SER A 472 18.28 -14.82 9.69
CA SER A 472 19.71 -15.12 9.63
C SER A 472 20.55 -13.91 10.06
N THR A 473 21.44 -14.12 11.04
CA THR A 473 22.40 -13.08 11.47
C THR A 473 23.47 -12.86 10.40
N ASN A 474 24.18 -11.71 10.43
CA ASN A 474 25.28 -11.47 9.49
C ASN A 474 26.37 -12.56 9.55
N GLN A 475 26.61 -13.14 10.73
CA GLN A 475 27.56 -14.25 10.89
C GLN A 475 27.04 -15.52 10.20
N ASP A 476 25.77 -15.88 10.42
CA ASP A 476 25.16 -17.05 9.80
C ASP A 476 25.07 -16.90 8.29
N ILE A 477 24.73 -15.71 7.80
CA ILE A 477 24.71 -15.39 6.36
C ILE A 477 26.10 -15.64 5.75
N SER A 478 27.16 -15.14 6.37
CA SER A 478 28.53 -15.33 5.87
C SER A 478 28.92 -16.81 5.86
N ARG A 479 28.61 -17.55 6.95
CA ARG A 479 28.92 -18.98 7.07
C ARG A 479 28.16 -19.80 6.04
N ALA A 480 26.85 -19.57 5.89
CA ALA A 480 25.98 -20.26 4.93
C ALA A 480 26.46 -20.04 3.49
N ARG A 481 26.72 -18.79 3.09
CA ARG A 481 27.22 -18.47 1.75
C ARG A 481 28.57 -19.12 1.48
N GLN A 482 29.48 -19.10 2.44
CA GLN A 482 30.80 -19.75 2.29
C GLN A 482 30.69 -21.28 2.21
N ALA A 483 29.85 -21.89 3.05
CA ALA A 483 29.65 -23.34 3.08
C ALA A 483 29.05 -23.86 1.77
N PHE A 484 28.08 -23.12 1.22
CA PHE A 484 27.49 -23.41 -0.08
C PHE A 484 28.50 -23.23 -1.22
N PHE A 485 29.22 -22.11 -1.27
CA PHE A 485 30.20 -21.83 -2.33
C PHE A 485 31.34 -22.87 -2.36
N LYS A 486 31.78 -23.36 -1.19
CA LYS A 486 32.80 -24.41 -1.10
C LYS A 486 32.26 -25.83 -1.38
N GLY A 487 30.95 -26.00 -1.58
CA GLY A 487 30.32 -27.31 -1.77
C GLY A 487 30.18 -28.16 -0.50
N THR A 488 30.53 -27.63 0.68
CA THR A 488 30.31 -28.34 1.96
C THR A 488 28.83 -28.49 2.29
N SER A 489 28.00 -27.54 1.84
CA SER A 489 26.54 -27.64 1.82
C SER A 489 26.07 -27.78 0.39
N SER A 490 25.51 -28.94 0.06
CA SER A 490 24.99 -29.26 -1.27
C SER A 490 23.78 -28.41 -1.65
N PHE A 491 22.95 -28.08 -0.66
CA PHE A 491 21.74 -27.28 -0.84
C PHE A 491 21.80 -25.96 -0.07
N LEU A 492 21.20 -24.93 -0.65
CA LEU A 492 20.96 -23.65 0.01
C LEU A 492 19.48 -23.28 -0.12
N LEU A 493 18.76 -23.24 1.01
CA LEU A 493 17.38 -22.77 1.04
C LEU A 493 17.37 -21.26 1.24
N VAL A 494 16.67 -20.52 0.39
CA VAL A 494 16.56 -19.06 0.49
C VAL A 494 15.10 -18.64 0.51
N SER A 495 14.71 -17.90 1.55
CA SER A 495 13.39 -17.24 1.56
C SER A 495 13.42 -15.99 0.67
N GLU A 496 12.31 -15.68 0.00
CA GLU A 496 12.20 -14.42 -0.75
C GLU A 496 12.37 -13.19 0.14
N ARG A 497 11.80 -13.25 1.35
CA ARG A 497 11.91 -12.18 2.34
C ARG A 497 13.36 -11.85 2.69
N PHE A 498 14.23 -12.87 2.85
CA PHE A 498 15.66 -12.64 3.00
C PHE A 498 16.24 -11.84 1.83
N HIS A 499 15.93 -12.25 0.60
CA HIS A 499 16.45 -11.60 -0.60
C HIS A 499 15.93 -10.17 -0.79
N PHE A 500 14.67 -9.93 -0.43
CA PHE A 500 14.05 -8.60 -0.40
C PHE A 500 14.85 -7.64 0.49
N TYR A 501 15.12 -8.00 1.75
CA TYR A 501 15.85 -7.11 2.66
C TYR A 501 17.36 -7.02 2.37
N LYS A 502 18.00 -8.13 2.02
CA LYS A 502 19.48 -8.22 2.03
C LYS A 502 20.13 -8.13 0.66
N ARG A 503 19.43 -8.50 -0.40
CA ARG A 503 19.88 -8.44 -1.80
C ARG A 503 21.28 -8.99 -2.08
N TYR A 504 21.67 -10.05 -1.38
CA TYR A 504 23.01 -10.64 -1.56
C TYR A 504 23.10 -11.40 -2.88
N LYS A 505 24.17 -11.15 -3.64
CA LYS A 505 24.58 -12.02 -4.74
C LYS A 505 25.09 -13.36 -4.21
N ILE A 506 24.53 -14.45 -4.71
CA ILE A 506 24.81 -15.82 -4.25
C ILE A 506 25.68 -16.56 -5.28
N ARG A 507 26.93 -16.84 -4.94
CA ARG A 507 27.88 -17.56 -5.80
C ARG A 507 27.78 -19.07 -5.60
N GLY A 508 28.32 -19.84 -6.56
CA GLY A 508 28.39 -21.30 -6.50
C GLY A 508 27.10 -22.00 -6.91
N ILE A 509 26.19 -21.30 -7.60
CA ILE A 509 24.93 -21.88 -8.08
C ILE A 509 25.19 -22.65 -9.37
N ARG A 510 24.68 -23.89 -9.43
CA ARG A 510 24.57 -24.69 -10.66
C ARG A 510 23.13 -25.09 -10.97
N ASN A 511 22.32 -25.25 -9.92
CA ASN A 511 20.93 -25.65 -10.07
C ASN A 511 20.04 -24.69 -9.29
N LEU A 512 19.03 -24.14 -9.96
CA LEU A 512 18.02 -23.27 -9.39
C LEU A 512 16.68 -24.00 -9.35
N VAL A 513 16.08 -24.02 -8.17
CA VAL A 513 14.74 -24.57 -7.96
C VAL A 513 13.89 -23.49 -7.31
N PHE A 514 12.98 -22.92 -8.07
CA PHE A 514 11.96 -22.03 -7.52
C PHE A 514 10.80 -22.91 -7.02
N TYR A 515 10.63 -22.99 -5.70
CA TYR A 515 9.52 -23.72 -5.07
C TYR A 515 8.17 -23.11 -5.45
N ALA A 516 8.16 -21.80 -5.71
CA ALA A 516 7.13 -21.09 -6.43
C ALA A 516 7.82 -19.94 -7.21
N PRO A 517 7.21 -19.40 -8.27
CA PRO A 517 7.73 -18.18 -8.90
C PRO A 517 7.82 -17.05 -7.87
N PRO A 518 8.85 -16.18 -7.90
CA PRO A 518 8.97 -15.08 -6.94
C PRO A 518 7.83 -14.07 -7.09
N ASP A 519 7.45 -13.41 -6.00
CA ASP A 519 6.49 -12.31 -6.05
C ASP A 519 7.07 -11.12 -6.81
N HIS A 520 8.34 -10.80 -6.52
CA HIS A 520 9.12 -9.81 -7.25
C HIS A 520 9.76 -10.41 -8.51
N PRO A 521 9.32 -10.05 -9.71
CA PRO A 521 9.75 -10.72 -10.94
C PRO A 521 11.26 -10.59 -11.20
N GLN A 522 11.86 -9.45 -10.87
CA GLN A 522 13.29 -9.21 -11.05
C GLN A 522 14.19 -10.16 -10.24
N PHE A 523 13.66 -10.82 -9.21
CA PHE A 523 14.42 -11.77 -8.40
C PHE A 523 14.70 -13.04 -9.22
N PHE A 524 13.80 -13.37 -10.16
CA PHE A 524 13.99 -14.48 -11.08
C PHE A 524 15.22 -14.25 -11.97
N THR A 525 15.29 -13.08 -12.63
CA THR A 525 16.43 -12.67 -13.46
C THR A 525 17.73 -12.65 -12.65
N GLU A 526 17.69 -12.09 -11.45
CA GLU A 526 18.89 -11.99 -10.62
C GLU A 526 19.45 -13.36 -10.25
N TYR A 527 18.63 -14.28 -9.75
CA TYR A 527 19.10 -15.61 -9.40
C TYR A 527 19.62 -16.37 -10.61
N LEU A 528 19.00 -16.21 -11.78
CA LEU A 528 19.51 -16.79 -13.04
C LEU A 528 20.83 -16.16 -13.49
N SER A 529 21.11 -14.92 -13.13
CA SER A 529 22.36 -14.23 -13.46
C SER A 529 23.54 -14.60 -12.55
N TYR A 530 23.27 -15.01 -11.31
CA TYR A 530 24.30 -15.24 -10.31
C TYR A 530 25.29 -16.39 -10.60
N PRO A 531 24.93 -17.49 -11.28
CA PRO A 531 25.88 -18.50 -11.72
C PRO A 531 27.07 -17.93 -12.51
N PHE A 532 26.83 -16.90 -13.32
CA PHE A 532 27.85 -16.27 -14.18
C PHE A 532 28.76 -15.27 -13.45
N LEU A 533 28.61 -15.15 -12.13
CA LEU A 533 29.59 -14.47 -11.28
C LEU A 533 30.82 -15.34 -11.00
N ASP A 534 30.74 -16.62 -11.32
CA ASP A 534 31.83 -17.57 -11.18
C ASP A 534 32.53 -17.78 -12.54
N ASP A 535 33.85 -17.81 -12.53
CA ASP A 535 34.64 -17.95 -13.74
C ASP A 535 34.42 -19.33 -14.39
N GLY A 536 34.27 -19.35 -15.72
CA GLY A 536 34.16 -20.59 -16.50
C GLY A 536 32.81 -21.30 -16.45
N VAL A 537 31.74 -20.61 -16.05
CA VAL A 537 30.37 -21.16 -16.05
C VAL A 537 29.68 -20.87 -17.38
N GLU A 538 29.28 -21.91 -18.08
CA GLU A 538 28.48 -21.79 -19.29
C GLU A 538 26.98 -22.00 -18.98
N ALA A 539 26.11 -21.53 -19.87
CA ALA A 539 24.66 -21.65 -19.66
C ALA A 539 24.18 -23.11 -19.62
N SER A 540 24.90 -24.01 -20.30
CA SER A 540 24.71 -25.47 -20.27
C SER A 540 24.98 -26.09 -18.90
N ASP A 541 25.79 -25.46 -18.05
CA ASP A 541 26.09 -25.89 -16.69
C ASP A 541 24.98 -25.52 -15.69
N VAL A 542 24.01 -24.72 -16.12
CA VAL A 542 22.97 -24.15 -15.26
C VAL A 542 21.62 -24.76 -15.60
N THR A 543 20.94 -25.29 -14.58
CA THR A 543 19.55 -25.75 -14.71
C THR A 543 18.61 -24.89 -13.88
N CYS A 544 17.41 -24.61 -14.41
CA CYS A 544 16.35 -23.91 -13.70
C CYS A 544 15.06 -24.72 -13.75
N LYS A 545 14.48 -24.97 -12.57
CA LYS A 545 13.16 -25.61 -12.41
C LYS A 545 12.25 -24.69 -11.62
N VAL A 546 11.03 -24.48 -12.10
CA VAL A 546 10.02 -23.65 -11.41
C VAL A 546 8.79 -24.50 -11.15
N LEU A 547 8.50 -24.76 -9.88
CA LEU A 547 7.29 -25.45 -9.48
C LEU A 547 6.13 -24.45 -9.48
N CYS A 548 5.06 -24.73 -10.23
CA CYS A 548 3.94 -23.81 -10.36
C CYS A 548 2.59 -24.51 -10.51
N SER A 549 1.53 -23.79 -10.16
CA SER A 549 0.14 -24.18 -10.44
C SER A 549 -0.58 -23.03 -11.15
N LYS A 550 -1.82 -23.27 -11.60
CA LYS A 550 -2.69 -22.23 -12.16
C LYS A 550 -2.94 -21.04 -11.21
N PHE A 551 -2.73 -21.23 -9.90
CA PHE A 551 -2.91 -20.19 -8.90
C PHE A 551 -1.68 -19.26 -8.78
N ASP A 552 -0.56 -19.59 -9.43
CA ASP A 552 0.62 -18.70 -9.54
C ASP A 552 0.49 -17.69 -10.69
N TRP A 553 -0.67 -17.58 -11.34
CA TRP A 553 -0.93 -16.71 -12.50
C TRP A 553 -0.30 -15.32 -12.36
N LEU A 554 -0.59 -14.61 -11.28
CA LEU A 554 -0.10 -13.24 -11.07
C LEU A 554 1.44 -13.18 -11.04
N ARG A 555 2.10 -14.19 -10.50
CA ARG A 555 3.58 -14.23 -10.44
C ARG A 555 4.17 -14.59 -11.80
N LEU A 556 3.57 -15.56 -12.49
CA LEU A 556 4.01 -16.01 -13.82
C LEU A 556 3.85 -14.92 -14.88
N GLU A 557 2.72 -14.20 -14.90
CA GLU A 557 2.48 -13.14 -15.90
C GLU A 557 3.59 -12.08 -15.86
N ARG A 558 4.15 -11.80 -14.68
CA ARG A 558 5.21 -10.81 -14.50
C ARG A 558 6.58 -11.30 -14.94
N ILE A 559 6.77 -12.61 -15.05
CA ILE A 559 8.03 -13.23 -15.48
C ILE A 559 7.99 -13.49 -16.98
N VAL A 560 6.97 -14.20 -17.47
CA VAL A 560 6.89 -14.62 -18.88
C VAL A 560 6.15 -13.61 -19.77
N GLY A 561 5.55 -12.57 -19.18
CA GLY A 561 4.68 -11.63 -19.88
C GLY A 561 3.23 -12.09 -19.90
N THR A 562 2.30 -11.13 -20.05
CA THR A 562 0.86 -11.40 -19.97
C THR A 562 0.37 -12.34 -21.07
N GLU A 563 0.89 -12.20 -22.30
CA GLU A 563 0.48 -13.01 -23.45
C GLU A 563 0.86 -14.49 -23.27
N ALA A 564 2.15 -14.78 -23.10
CA ALA A 564 2.65 -16.14 -22.91
C ALA A 564 2.11 -16.79 -21.61
N GLY A 565 1.96 -15.99 -20.55
CA GLY A 565 1.41 -16.52 -19.29
C GLY A 565 -0.02 -17.04 -19.46
N LEU A 566 -0.86 -16.37 -20.24
CA LEU A 566 -2.25 -16.82 -20.47
C LEU A 566 -2.27 -18.19 -21.15
N GLU A 567 -1.32 -18.47 -22.04
CA GLU A 567 -1.18 -19.77 -22.68
C GLU A 567 -0.75 -20.85 -21.68
N LEU A 568 0.23 -20.53 -20.81
CA LEU A 568 0.72 -21.45 -19.79
C LEU A 568 -0.36 -21.85 -18.79
N VAL A 569 -1.24 -20.92 -18.38
CA VAL A 569 -2.33 -21.23 -17.45
C VAL A 569 -3.48 -21.97 -18.14
N LYS A 570 -3.73 -21.74 -19.43
CA LYS A 570 -4.76 -22.47 -20.19
C LYS A 570 -4.35 -23.90 -20.53
N GLY A 571 -3.05 -24.17 -20.66
CA GLY A 571 -2.50 -25.49 -20.94
C GLY A 571 -2.24 -26.35 -19.70
N ALA A 572 -2.44 -25.82 -18.50
CA ALA A 572 -2.13 -26.45 -17.21
C ALA A 572 -3.35 -26.96 -16.43
#